data_AF-A0AAQ3M4L5-F1
#
_entry.id   AF-A0AAQ3M4L5-F1
#
_cell.length_a   1.000
_cell.length_b   1.000
_cell.length_c   1.000
_cell.angle_alpha   90.00
_cell.angle_beta   90.00
_cell.angle_gamma   90.00
#
_symmetry.space_group_name_H-M   'P 1'
#
loop_
_entity.id
_entity.type
_entity.pdbx_description
1 polymer ?
#
loop_
_entity_poly.entity_id
_entity_poly.type
_entity_poly.pdbx_seq_one_letter_code
_entity_poly.pdbx_strand_id
1 'polypeptide(L)'
;MVSWSTVRSLLVFFGPLLLPRILTWIRSVRNRPKSQIKPLPLQTKYALAVLFTSALIAFISTFPIFAPANIFLQTQSRLQTSTGVLMARLAALQPLSSTDERLRVVLDSGLDARLLYLQFGPRVVTECPFVQPGDPDAARIFLFYALPSLLAPHVVHLFVLGAVTSPLLSGREAASWRTLATIAGLLLAAAEVYSLATHDSRLNARSTRWTDLAFPFWTLRVWRGMGIAGLDAVLGWVIFLQSTNRAFVAPRTPSERVAESVRALEALLGKTRGLGVVRNGTVRDRVVRGVVERYWVKEGEVMASVCEEPEVVAAQKSALARLDTVSITRDAQTFVDGVIPAQ
;
A
#
# COMPACT_ATOMS: atom_id res chain seq x y z
N MET A 1 23.80 -16.27 10.41
CA MET A 1 22.91 -17.44 10.24
C MET A 1 22.07 -17.56 11.50
N VAL A 2 20.75 -17.53 11.41
CA VAL A 2 19.86 -17.61 12.58
C VAL A 2 19.75 -19.09 12.98
N SER A 3 20.16 -19.46 14.20
CA SER A 3 20.06 -20.84 14.67
C SER A 3 18.62 -21.19 15.05
N TRP A 4 18.25 -22.46 14.88
CA TRP A 4 16.93 -22.99 15.26
C TRP A 4 16.60 -22.74 16.74
N SER A 5 17.62 -22.73 17.60
CA SER A 5 17.46 -22.38 19.01
C SER A 5 16.97 -20.94 19.20
N THR A 6 17.50 -19.96 18.45
CA THR A 6 17.04 -18.57 18.51
C THR A 6 15.59 -18.43 18.06
N VAL A 7 15.19 -19.15 17.00
CA VAL A 7 13.80 -19.17 16.51
C VAL A 7 12.85 -19.78 17.55
N ARG A 8 13.25 -20.89 18.19
CA ARG A 8 12.46 -21.54 19.25
C ARG A 8 12.27 -20.63 20.47
N SER A 9 13.33 -19.95 20.90
CA SER A 9 13.26 -19.00 22.02
C SER A 9 12.33 -17.83 21.72
N LEU A 10 12.41 -17.27 20.50
CA LEU A 10 11.49 -16.22 20.05
C LEU A 10 10.04 -16.69 20.00
N LEU A 11 9.79 -17.91 19.49
CA LEU A 11 8.45 -18.48 19.41
C LEU A 11 7.85 -18.80 20.78
N VAL A 12 8.63 -19.28 21.75
CA VAL A 12 8.13 -19.54 23.10
C VAL A 12 7.83 -18.22 23.84
N PHE A 13 8.67 -17.20 23.64
CA PHE A 13 8.50 -15.91 24.30
C PHE A 13 7.36 -15.08 23.68
N PHE A 14 7.34 -14.93 22.34
CA PHE A 14 6.33 -14.14 21.65
C PHE A 14 5.09 -14.93 21.24
N GLY A 15 5.14 -16.26 21.27
CA GLY A 15 4.03 -17.15 20.90
C GLY A 15 2.74 -16.81 21.65
N PRO A 16 2.71 -16.78 22.99
CA PRO A 16 1.51 -16.45 23.74
C PRO A 16 0.92 -15.07 23.41
N LEU A 17 1.75 -14.12 23.00
CA LEU A 17 1.35 -12.76 22.63
C LEU A 17 0.84 -12.66 21.18
N LEU A 18 1.49 -13.38 20.25
CA LEU A 18 1.21 -13.32 18.81
C LEU A 18 0.12 -14.30 18.39
N LEU A 19 0.04 -15.50 19.00
CA LEU A 19 -0.90 -16.55 18.65
C LEU A 19 -2.38 -16.09 18.70
N PRO A 20 -2.87 -15.40 19.76
CA PRO A 20 -4.25 -14.91 19.76
C PRO A 20 -4.50 -13.87 18.66
N ARG A 21 -3.51 -13.03 18.32
CA ARG A 21 -3.64 -12.03 17.23
C ARG A 21 -3.64 -12.68 15.85
N ILE A 22 -2.84 -13.72 15.65
CA ILE A 22 -2.81 -14.48 14.40
C ILE A 22 -4.13 -15.24 14.23
N LEU A 23 -4.65 -15.86 15.29
CA LEU A 23 -5.93 -16.58 15.25
C LEU A 23 -7.11 -15.64 14.99
N THR A 24 -7.17 -14.47 15.62
CA THR A 24 -8.21 -13.48 15.32
C THR A 24 -8.08 -12.94 13.90
N TRP A 25 -6.85 -12.74 13.41
CA TRP A 25 -6.61 -12.37 12.01
C TRP A 25 -7.10 -13.47 11.04
N ILE A 26 -6.74 -14.74 11.25
CA ILE A 26 -7.20 -15.87 10.42
C ILE A 26 -8.73 -15.98 10.45
N ARG A 27 -9.37 -15.89 11.63
CA ARG A 27 -10.83 -15.92 11.74
C ARG A 27 -11.47 -14.72 11.04
N SER A 28 -10.87 -13.54 11.12
CA SER A 28 -11.34 -12.34 10.42
C SER A 28 -11.17 -12.42 8.90
N VAL A 29 -10.23 -13.22 8.39
CA VAL A 29 -10.04 -13.51 6.97
C VAL A 29 -11.05 -14.56 6.50
N ARG A 30 -11.28 -15.60 7.30
CA ARG A 30 -12.20 -16.71 6.97
C ARG A 30 -13.67 -16.29 7.01
N ASN A 31 -14.05 -15.40 7.92
CA ASN A 31 -15.42 -14.94 8.09
C ASN A 31 -15.70 -13.62 7.33
N ARG A 32 -14.91 -13.30 6.29
CA ARG A 32 -15.16 -12.08 5.50
C ARG A 32 -16.47 -12.23 4.72
N PRO A 33 -17.41 -11.28 4.82
CA PRO A 33 -18.53 -11.24 3.89
C PRO A 33 -17.99 -11.12 2.47
N LYS A 34 -18.66 -11.75 1.48
CA LYS A 34 -18.29 -11.62 0.07
C LYS A 34 -18.18 -10.13 -0.27
N SER A 35 -16.96 -9.67 -0.52
CA SER A 35 -16.72 -8.25 -0.75
C SER A 35 -17.24 -7.89 -2.13
N GLN A 36 -18.14 -6.91 -2.19
CA GLN A 36 -18.52 -6.31 -3.46
C GLN A 36 -17.34 -5.44 -3.91
N ILE A 37 -16.76 -5.76 -5.06
CA ILE A 37 -15.72 -4.96 -5.69
C ILE A 37 -16.31 -3.57 -5.95
N LYS A 38 -15.66 -2.55 -5.39
CA LYS A 38 -16.08 -1.16 -5.57
C LYS A 38 -15.17 -0.46 -6.58
N PRO A 39 -15.70 0.52 -7.34
CA PRO A 39 -14.86 1.38 -8.17
C PRO A 39 -13.90 2.19 -7.28
N LEU A 40 -12.71 2.45 -7.81
CA LEU A 40 -11.68 3.21 -7.10
C LEU A 40 -12.13 4.67 -6.87
N PRO A 41 -12.15 5.16 -5.62
CA PRO A 41 -12.49 6.56 -5.34
C PRO A 41 -11.53 7.54 -6.04
N LEU A 42 -12.04 8.70 -6.46
CA LEU A 42 -11.26 9.69 -7.20
C LEU A 42 -10.05 10.21 -6.38
N GLN A 43 -10.23 10.42 -5.08
CA GLN A 43 -9.16 10.83 -4.16
C GLN A 43 -8.01 9.81 -4.14
N THR A 44 -8.35 8.53 -4.02
CA THR A 44 -7.37 7.44 -4.03
C THR A 44 -6.63 7.35 -5.36
N LYS A 45 -7.27 7.67 -6.49
CA LYS A 45 -6.58 7.75 -7.80
C LYS A 45 -5.46 8.77 -7.79
N TYR A 46 -5.69 9.98 -7.26
CA TYR A 46 -4.66 11.01 -7.16
C TYR A 46 -3.53 10.58 -6.24
N ALA A 47 -3.85 9.97 -5.10
CA ALA A 47 -2.85 9.47 -4.17
C ALA A 47 -1.96 8.37 -4.78
N LEU A 48 -2.56 7.44 -5.53
CA LEU A 48 -1.82 6.42 -6.28
C LEU A 48 -0.97 7.03 -7.39
N ALA A 49 -1.45 8.08 -8.07
CA ALA A 49 -0.66 8.81 -9.05
C ALA A 49 0.57 9.47 -8.41
N VAL A 50 0.43 10.07 -7.22
CA VAL A 50 1.55 10.65 -6.46
C VAL A 50 2.56 9.58 -6.03
N LEU A 51 2.10 8.41 -5.55
CA LEU A 51 3.02 7.30 -5.24
C LEU A 51 3.73 6.79 -6.49
N PHE A 52 3.02 6.69 -7.61
CA PHE A 52 3.61 6.26 -8.87
C PHE A 52 4.67 7.24 -9.38
N THR A 53 4.40 8.55 -9.32
CA THR A 53 5.38 9.56 -9.73
C THR A 53 6.58 9.57 -8.78
N SER A 54 6.37 9.44 -7.47
CA SER A 54 7.45 9.30 -6.48
C SER A 54 8.32 8.07 -6.77
N ALA A 55 7.70 6.90 -6.97
CA ALA A 55 8.40 5.67 -7.32
C ALA A 55 9.19 5.80 -8.63
N LEU A 56 8.60 6.45 -9.64
CA LEU A 56 9.25 6.68 -10.93
C LEU A 56 10.46 7.62 -10.79
N ILE A 57 10.33 8.72 -10.04
CA ILE A 57 11.45 9.64 -9.78
C ILE A 57 12.56 8.92 -9.03
N ALA A 58 12.22 8.16 -7.99
CA ALA A 58 13.18 7.38 -7.22
C ALA A 58 13.89 6.32 -8.09
N PHE A 59 13.15 5.62 -8.95
CA PHE A 59 13.70 4.66 -9.89
C PHE A 59 14.62 5.34 -10.92
N ILE A 60 14.20 6.44 -11.55
CA ILE A 60 15.01 7.20 -12.51
C ILE A 60 16.30 7.71 -11.84
N SER A 61 16.24 8.08 -10.56
CA SER A 61 17.42 8.54 -9.80
C SER A 61 18.52 7.48 -9.63
N THR A 62 18.22 6.20 -9.91
CA THR A 62 19.20 5.11 -9.92
C THR A 62 20.07 5.08 -11.18
N PHE A 63 19.66 5.78 -12.24
CA PHE A 63 20.43 5.82 -13.48
C PHE A 63 21.75 6.58 -13.32
N PRO A 64 22.82 6.12 -14.00
CA PRO A 64 24.17 6.66 -13.83
C PRO A 64 24.28 8.14 -14.24
N ILE A 65 23.37 8.64 -15.07
CA ILE A 65 23.32 10.05 -15.52
C ILE A 65 23.15 11.01 -14.33
N PHE A 66 22.46 10.58 -13.28
CA PHE A 66 22.24 11.41 -12.09
C PHE A 66 23.35 11.25 -11.05
N ALA A 67 24.25 10.28 -11.22
CA ALA A 67 25.35 10.01 -10.30
C ALA A 67 26.64 10.71 -10.74
N PRO A 68 27.46 11.21 -9.80
CA PRO A 68 28.77 11.72 -10.17
C PRO A 68 29.63 10.56 -10.70
N ALA A 69 30.47 10.87 -11.68
CA ALA A 69 31.38 9.92 -12.29
C ALA A 69 32.33 9.30 -11.24
N ASN A 70 32.52 7.98 -11.33
CA ASN A 70 33.50 7.26 -10.53
C ASN A 70 34.81 7.16 -11.31
N ILE A 71 35.84 7.88 -10.86
CA ILE A 71 37.10 8.02 -11.59
C ILE A 71 37.87 6.69 -11.63
N PHE A 72 37.84 5.89 -10.56
CA PHE A 72 38.50 4.58 -10.53
C PHE A 72 37.83 3.59 -11.49
N LEU A 73 36.50 3.64 -11.58
CA LEU A 73 35.74 2.79 -12.50
C LEU A 73 35.93 3.23 -13.96
N GLN A 74 35.86 4.53 -14.25
CA GLN A 74 36.04 5.07 -15.61
C GLN A 74 37.45 4.83 -16.15
N THR A 75 38.48 5.02 -15.32
CA THR A 75 39.87 4.82 -15.73
C THR A 75 40.36 3.38 -15.54
N GLN A 76 39.49 2.48 -15.04
CA GLN A 76 39.82 1.08 -14.69
C GLN A 76 41.10 0.97 -13.82
N SER A 77 41.28 1.93 -12.92
CA SER A 77 42.50 2.06 -12.12
C SER A 77 42.36 1.36 -10.78
N ARG A 78 43.47 0.79 -10.31
CA ARG A 78 43.57 0.23 -8.96
C ARG A 78 43.64 1.35 -7.93
N LEU A 79 43.25 1.08 -6.69
CA LEU A 79 43.25 2.07 -5.62
C LEU A 79 44.65 2.62 -5.33
N GLN A 80 45.70 1.83 -5.52
CA GLN A 80 47.11 2.22 -5.28
C GLN A 80 47.73 3.04 -6.44
N THR A 81 47.03 3.22 -7.55
CA THR A 81 47.54 3.98 -8.71
C THR A 81 47.88 5.42 -8.30
N SER A 82 49.07 5.93 -8.63
CA SER A 82 49.43 7.32 -8.29
C SER A 82 48.43 8.32 -8.89
N THR A 83 48.11 9.40 -8.16
CA THR A 83 47.11 10.38 -8.59
C THR A 83 47.48 11.04 -9.91
N GLY A 84 48.77 11.32 -10.17
CA GLY A 84 49.23 11.87 -11.45
C GLY A 84 48.87 10.99 -12.64
N VAL A 85 49.09 9.67 -12.53
CA VAL A 85 48.69 8.68 -13.55
C VAL A 85 47.17 8.58 -13.67
N LEU A 86 46.45 8.61 -12.53
CA LEU A 86 44.99 8.60 -12.52
C LEU A 86 44.39 9.78 -13.30
N MET A 87 44.92 10.99 -13.05
CA MET A 87 44.48 12.22 -13.70
C MET A 87 44.90 12.27 -15.17
N ALA A 88 46.09 11.76 -15.53
CA ALA A 88 46.50 11.65 -16.93
C ALA A 88 45.58 10.71 -17.72
N ARG A 89 45.14 9.59 -17.13
CA ARG A 89 44.15 8.70 -17.74
C ARG A 89 42.77 9.35 -17.87
N LEU A 90 42.36 10.09 -16.84
CA LEU A 90 41.09 10.83 -16.90
C LEU A 90 41.11 11.90 -17.99
N ALA A 91 42.21 12.65 -18.10
CA ALA A 91 42.43 13.66 -19.13
C ALA A 91 42.41 13.09 -20.56
N ALA A 92 42.79 11.82 -20.72
CA ALA A 92 42.71 11.12 -22.01
C ALA A 92 41.27 10.75 -22.40
N LEU A 93 40.34 10.66 -21.43
CA LEU A 93 38.93 10.35 -21.67
C LEU A 93 38.07 11.61 -21.81
N GLN A 94 38.38 12.65 -21.05
CA GLN A 94 37.62 13.90 -21.01
C GLN A 94 38.49 15.07 -20.55
N PRO A 95 38.16 16.33 -20.95
CA PRO A 95 38.84 17.50 -20.40
C PRO A 95 38.64 17.58 -18.88
N LEU A 96 39.71 17.90 -18.15
CA LEU A 96 39.68 18.00 -16.68
C LEU A 96 38.83 19.20 -16.25
N SER A 97 37.86 18.94 -15.37
CA SER A 97 37.05 19.98 -14.73
C SER A 97 37.79 20.60 -13.54
N SER A 98 37.40 21.81 -13.13
CA SER A 98 37.88 22.43 -11.89
C SER A 98 37.57 21.58 -10.65
N THR A 99 36.51 20.76 -10.70
CA THR A 99 36.22 19.76 -9.66
C THR A 99 37.25 18.64 -9.63
N ASP A 100 37.74 18.20 -10.78
CA ASP A 100 38.75 17.14 -10.89
C ASP A 100 40.10 17.62 -10.36
N GLU A 101 40.45 18.89 -10.57
CA GLU A 101 41.65 19.50 -10.01
C GLU A 101 41.61 19.58 -8.47
N ARG A 102 40.47 19.97 -7.89
CA ARG A 102 40.29 19.94 -6.43
C ARG A 102 40.39 18.52 -5.89
N LEU A 103 39.77 17.57 -6.58
CA LEU A 103 39.82 16.17 -6.19
C LEU A 103 41.24 15.61 -6.30
N ARG A 104 42.05 16.03 -7.28
CA ARG A 104 43.47 15.68 -7.37
C ARG A 104 44.22 16.05 -6.09
N VAL A 105 44.08 17.28 -5.61
CA VAL A 105 44.74 17.75 -4.37
C VAL A 105 44.37 16.86 -3.19
N VAL A 106 43.09 16.50 -3.08
CA VAL A 106 42.58 15.62 -2.02
C VAL A 106 43.13 14.20 -2.16
N LEU A 107 43.12 13.60 -3.35
CA LEU A 107 43.59 12.22 -3.56
C LEU A 107 45.12 12.06 -3.43
N ASP A 108 45.87 13.16 -3.53
CA ASP A 108 47.32 13.21 -3.28
C ASP A 108 47.69 13.07 -1.80
N SER A 109 46.75 13.30 -0.87
CA SER A 109 46.99 13.12 0.57
C SER A 109 47.17 11.65 1.00
N GLY A 110 46.86 10.68 0.12
CA GLY A 110 47.25 9.29 0.31
C GLY A 110 46.10 8.28 0.13
N LEU A 111 46.31 7.06 0.65
CA LEU A 111 45.37 5.96 0.51
C LEU A 111 44.06 6.22 1.26
N ASP A 112 44.12 6.82 2.45
CA ASP A 112 42.95 7.07 3.29
C ASP A 112 41.95 8.01 2.61
N ALA A 113 42.44 9.03 1.88
CA ALA A 113 41.61 9.91 1.07
C ALA A 113 40.85 9.18 -0.03
N ARG A 114 41.50 8.19 -0.64
CA ARG A 114 40.88 7.37 -1.69
C ARG A 114 39.82 6.45 -1.11
N LEU A 115 40.05 5.90 0.08
CA LEU A 115 39.04 5.10 0.81
C LEU A 115 37.81 5.95 1.17
N LEU A 116 38.03 7.15 1.70
CA LEU A 116 36.96 8.10 2.01
C LEU A 116 36.21 8.54 0.76
N TYR A 117 36.90 8.71 -0.36
CA TYR A 117 36.28 8.99 -1.67
C TYR A 117 35.34 7.86 -2.11
N LEU A 118 35.74 6.59 -1.96
CA LEU A 118 34.88 5.46 -2.29
C LEU A 118 33.66 5.37 -1.36
N GLN A 119 33.84 5.76 -0.08
CA GLN A 119 32.81 5.71 0.95
C GLN A 119 31.76 6.82 0.83
N PHE A 120 32.20 8.07 0.75
CA PHE A 120 31.33 9.26 0.84
C PHE A 120 31.14 10.01 -0.49
N GLY A 121 31.92 9.66 -1.52
CA GLY A 121 31.85 10.26 -2.84
C GLY A 121 32.66 11.56 -2.98
N PRO A 122 32.76 12.09 -4.22
CA PRO A 122 33.65 13.22 -4.53
C PRO A 122 33.33 14.48 -3.73
N ARG A 123 32.04 14.87 -3.72
CA ARG A 123 31.60 16.15 -3.16
C ARG A 123 31.93 16.29 -1.67
N VAL A 124 31.63 15.24 -0.89
CA VAL A 124 31.86 15.25 0.56
C VAL A 124 33.34 15.39 0.88
N VAL A 125 34.21 14.68 0.16
CA VAL A 125 35.65 14.69 0.46
C VAL A 125 36.30 16.00 -0.04
N THR A 126 35.78 16.63 -1.09
CA THR A 126 36.33 17.91 -1.59
C THR A 126 35.78 19.16 -0.90
N GLU A 127 34.54 19.13 -0.40
CA GLU A 127 33.86 20.32 0.14
C GLU A 127 33.84 20.39 1.67
N CYS A 128 34.21 19.32 2.38
CA CYS A 128 34.20 19.33 3.84
C CYS A 128 35.28 20.29 4.40
N PRO A 129 34.90 21.33 5.17
CA PRO A 129 35.86 22.26 5.74
C PRO A 129 36.41 21.81 7.11
N PHE A 130 35.85 20.74 7.69
CA PHE A 130 36.05 20.42 9.10
C PHE A 130 37.24 19.50 9.37
N VAL A 131 37.69 18.74 8.36
CA VAL A 131 38.72 17.70 8.54
C VAL A 131 39.45 17.43 7.23
N GLN A 132 40.73 17.07 7.30
CA GLN A 132 41.49 16.60 6.15
C GLN A 132 41.56 15.07 6.10
N PRO A 133 41.70 14.48 4.89
CA PRO A 133 41.93 13.05 4.79
C PRO A 133 43.26 12.67 5.46
N GLY A 134 43.20 11.81 6.49
CA GLY A 134 44.37 11.37 7.27
C GLY A 134 44.33 11.79 8.74
N ASP A 135 43.47 12.75 9.10
CA ASP A 135 43.25 13.13 10.49
C ASP A 135 42.62 11.98 11.30
N PRO A 136 42.91 11.86 12.61
CA PRO A 136 42.22 10.91 13.47
C PRO A 136 40.71 11.21 13.46
N ASP A 137 39.88 10.17 13.45
CA ASP A 137 38.42 10.26 13.38
C ASP A 137 37.82 10.91 12.12
N ALA A 138 38.61 11.15 11.06
CA ALA A 138 38.14 11.77 9.82
C ALA A 138 36.88 11.10 9.25
N ALA A 139 36.83 9.76 9.22
CA ALA A 139 35.67 9.02 8.72
C ALA A 139 34.35 9.37 9.44
N ARG A 140 34.42 9.63 10.76
CA ARG A 140 33.23 9.97 11.56
C ARG A 140 32.77 11.40 11.26
N ILE A 141 33.70 12.34 11.12
CA ILE A 141 33.40 13.73 10.78
C ILE A 141 32.81 13.82 9.36
N PHE A 142 33.39 13.10 8.39
CA PHE A 142 32.86 12.98 7.04
C PHE A 142 31.44 12.37 7.03
N LEU A 143 31.17 11.36 7.86
CA LEU A 143 29.82 10.82 8.01
C LEU A 143 28.83 11.88 8.47
N PHE A 144 29.15 12.63 9.52
CA PHE A 144 28.27 13.70 10.02
C PHE A 144 28.05 14.80 8.99
N TYR A 145 29.08 15.16 8.23
CA TYR A 145 28.97 16.12 7.14
C TYR A 145 28.11 15.59 5.98
N ALA A 146 28.17 14.29 5.68
CA ALA A 146 27.38 13.65 4.63
C ALA A 146 25.90 13.46 5.00
N LEU A 147 25.56 13.36 6.30
CA LEU A 147 24.21 13.04 6.78
C LEU A 147 23.10 13.91 6.17
N PRO A 148 23.20 15.25 6.08
CA PRO A 148 22.15 16.06 5.48
C PRO A 148 21.86 15.67 4.03
N SER A 149 22.91 15.44 3.24
CA SER A 149 22.77 15.03 1.84
C SER A 149 22.23 13.60 1.69
N LEU A 150 22.57 12.73 2.64
CA LEU A 150 22.10 11.34 2.70
C LEU A 150 20.62 11.24 3.09
N LEU A 151 20.19 12.05 4.06
CA LEU A 151 18.83 12.05 4.62
C LEU A 151 17.84 12.90 3.83
N ALA A 152 18.30 13.93 3.10
CA ALA A 152 17.45 14.79 2.28
C ALA A 152 16.42 14.03 1.42
N PRO A 153 16.80 13.01 0.61
CA PRO A 153 15.82 12.25 -0.18
C PRO A 153 14.79 11.50 0.68
N HIS A 154 15.18 11.02 1.87
CA HIS A 154 14.24 10.36 2.80
C HIS A 154 13.28 11.34 3.46
N VAL A 155 13.73 12.55 3.78
CA VAL A 155 12.86 13.60 4.31
C VAL A 155 11.80 13.95 3.26
N VAL A 156 12.20 14.15 2.00
CA VAL A 156 11.28 14.39 0.89
C VAL A 156 10.31 13.21 0.73
N HIS A 157 10.79 11.98 0.79
CA HIS A 157 9.96 10.79 0.71
C HIS A 157 8.95 10.69 1.86
N LEU A 158 9.35 11.01 3.10
CA LEU A 158 8.45 11.07 4.25
C LEU A 158 7.35 12.12 4.07
N PHE A 159 7.65 13.27 3.43
CA PHE A 159 6.62 14.24 3.07
C PHE A 159 5.64 13.68 2.04
N VAL A 160 6.13 12.97 1.01
CA VAL A 160 5.28 12.29 0.03
C VAL A 160 4.38 11.25 0.70
N LEU A 161 4.94 10.37 1.53
CA LEU A 161 4.18 9.38 2.29
C LEU A 161 3.15 10.06 3.21
N GLY A 162 3.53 11.15 3.88
CA GLY A 162 2.66 11.94 4.73
C GLY A 162 1.51 12.62 3.96
N ALA A 163 1.75 13.08 2.73
CA ALA A 163 0.74 13.67 1.86
C ALA A 163 -0.23 12.60 1.34
N VAL A 164 0.29 11.49 0.81
CA VAL A 164 -0.50 10.37 0.27
C VAL A 164 -1.36 9.72 1.35
N THR A 165 -0.83 9.55 2.55
CA THR A 165 -1.60 8.96 3.67
C THR A 165 -2.41 9.99 4.46
N SER A 166 -2.52 11.22 3.96
CA SER A 166 -3.40 12.22 4.55
C SER A 166 -4.86 11.92 4.23
N PRO A 167 -5.79 11.99 5.22
CA PRO A 167 -7.21 11.76 4.98
C PRO A 167 -7.81 12.78 4.00
N LEU A 168 -7.20 13.97 3.87
CA LEU A 168 -7.63 15.02 2.95
C LEU A 168 -7.41 14.64 1.48
N LEU A 169 -6.30 13.97 1.17
CA LEU A 169 -5.87 13.68 -0.20
C LEU A 169 -6.33 12.30 -0.68
N SER A 170 -6.33 11.30 0.22
CA SER A 170 -6.52 9.91 -0.17
C SER A 170 -7.64 9.18 0.58
N GLY A 171 -8.41 9.90 1.39
CA GLY A 171 -9.52 9.36 2.17
C GLY A 171 -9.06 8.47 3.34
N ARG A 172 -10.05 7.86 3.99
CA ARG A 172 -9.85 7.09 5.24
C ARG A 172 -9.02 5.83 5.05
N GLU A 173 -9.10 5.21 3.88
CA GLU A 173 -8.46 3.92 3.59
C GLU A 173 -6.93 4.05 3.61
N ALA A 174 -6.39 5.03 2.91
CA ALA A 174 -4.94 5.31 2.92
C ALA A 174 -4.46 5.88 4.26
N ALA A 175 -5.30 6.62 4.99
CA ALA A 175 -4.94 7.17 6.30
C ALA A 175 -4.61 6.09 7.34
N SER A 176 -5.22 4.90 7.22
CA SER A 176 -4.92 3.76 8.11
C SER A 176 -3.49 3.23 7.98
N TRP A 177 -2.83 3.46 6.83
CA TRP A 177 -1.45 3.03 6.57
C TRP A 177 -0.40 4.06 6.97
N ARG A 178 -0.80 5.25 7.42
CA ARG A 178 0.12 6.35 7.74
C ARG A 178 1.24 5.92 8.68
N THR A 179 0.90 5.31 9.81
CA THR A 179 1.88 4.91 10.82
C THR A 179 2.87 3.89 10.27
N LEU A 180 2.39 2.86 9.58
CA LEU A 180 3.23 1.84 8.96
C LEU A 180 4.12 2.42 7.86
N ALA A 181 3.58 3.29 7.01
CA ALA A 181 4.35 3.98 5.97
C ALA A 181 5.44 4.86 6.57
N THR A 182 5.15 5.64 7.62
CA THR A 182 6.14 6.47 8.30
C THR A 182 7.23 5.64 8.97
N ILE A 183 6.88 4.53 9.62
CA ILE A 183 7.86 3.63 10.26
C ILE A 183 8.74 3.00 9.17
N ALA A 184 8.16 2.52 8.08
CA ALA A 184 8.91 1.93 6.98
C ALA A 184 9.87 2.93 6.33
N GLY A 185 9.43 4.18 6.10
CA GLY A 185 10.29 5.24 5.57
C GLY A 185 11.44 5.61 6.52
N LEU A 186 11.17 5.70 7.83
CA LEU A 186 12.21 5.94 8.83
C LEU A 186 13.21 4.78 8.92
N LEU A 187 12.73 3.53 8.85
CA LEU A 187 13.60 2.35 8.84
C LEU A 187 14.47 2.30 7.59
N LEU A 188 13.96 2.70 6.44
CA LEU A 188 14.75 2.78 5.20
C LEU A 188 15.89 3.82 5.34
N ALA A 189 15.59 4.99 5.90
CA ALA A 189 16.59 6.02 6.17
C ALA A 189 17.65 5.54 7.19
N ALA A 190 17.20 4.91 8.28
CA ALA A 190 18.09 4.36 9.31
C ALA A 190 18.98 3.25 8.75
N ALA A 191 18.43 2.37 7.90
CA ALA A 191 19.19 1.30 7.26
C ALA A 191 20.28 1.84 6.33
N GLU A 192 20.02 2.92 5.59
CA GLU A 192 21.05 3.55 4.74
C GLU A 192 22.17 4.17 5.60
N VAL A 193 21.83 4.94 6.63
CA VAL A 193 22.81 5.53 7.56
C VAL A 193 23.63 4.44 8.23
N TYR A 194 22.98 3.39 8.73
CA TYR A 194 23.63 2.25 9.36
C TYR A 194 24.58 1.53 8.41
N SER A 195 24.16 1.29 7.17
CA SER A 195 24.98 0.61 6.15
C SER A 195 26.24 1.42 5.82
N LEU A 196 26.14 2.75 5.74
CA LEU A 196 27.29 3.62 5.49
C LEU A 196 28.21 3.73 6.71
N ALA A 197 27.63 3.84 7.91
CA ALA A 197 28.36 4.01 9.17
C ALA A 197 29.13 2.75 9.61
N THR A 198 28.61 1.57 9.28
CA THR A 198 29.23 0.28 9.62
C THR A 198 30.12 -0.29 8.52
N HIS A 199 30.23 0.41 7.38
CA HIS A 199 31.04 -0.05 6.27
C HIS A 199 32.54 -0.03 6.61
N ASP A 200 33.20 -1.20 6.49
CA ASP A 200 34.65 -1.31 6.68
C ASP A 200 35.41 -0.96 5.39
N SER A 201 35.80 0.30 5.28
CA SER A 201 36.59 0.80 4.15
C SER A 201 37.99 0.16 4.06
N ARG A 202 38.49 -0.49 5.13
CA ARG A 202 39.82 -1.15 5.10
C ARG A 202 39.85 -2.38 4.20
N LEU A 203 38.70 -2.96 3.87
CA LEU A 203 38.61 -4.07 2.91
C LEU A 203 39.11 -3.64 1.52
N ASN A 204 38.79 -2.42 1.09
CA ASN A 204 39.24 -1.87 -0.18
C ASN A 204 40.75 -1.60 -0.21
N ALA A 205 41.38 -1.33 0.95
CA ALA A 205 42.83 -1.11 1.04
C ALA A 205 43.64 -2.34 0.62
N ARG A 206 43.09 -3.55 0.86
CA ARG A 206 43.72 -4.83 0.54
C ARG A 206 43.46 -5.27 -0.90
N SER A 207 42.55 -4.61 -1.60
CA SER A 207 42.18 -4.98 -2.96
C SER A 207 43.28 -4.60 -3.95
N THR A 208 43.65 -5.54 -4.82
CA THR A 208 44.71 -5.36 -5.84
C THR A 208 44.15 -5.14 -7.24
N ARG A 209 42.86 -5.37 -7.45
CA ARG A 209 42.16 -5.24 -8.74
C ARG A 209 41.04 -4.23 -8.62
N TRP A 210 40.74 -3.53 -9.71
CA TRP A 210 39.64 -2.57 -9.73
C TRP A 210 38.27 -3.27 -9.64
N THR A 211 38.16 -4.51 -10.10
CA THR A 211 36.94 -5.35 -10.04
C THR A 211 36.53 -5.72 -8.62
N ASP A 212 37.51 -5.77 -7.72
CA ASP A 212 37.34 -6.25 -6.35
C ASP A 212 37.10 -5.06 -5.38
N LEU A 213 37.01 -3.83 -5.91
CA LEU A 213 36.71 -2.63 -5.13
C LEU A 213 35.21 -2.52 -4.88
N ALA A 214 34.85 -2.32 -3.62
CA ALA A 214 33.50 -1.95 -3.25
C ALA A 214 33.29 -0.44 -3.41
N PHE A 215 32.17 -0.08 -4.01
CA PHE A 215 31.77 1.31 -4.29
C PHE A 215 30.52 1.68 -3.48
N PRO A 216 30.60 1.76 -2.15
CA PRO A 216 29.44 1.93 -1.27
C PRO A 216 28.65 3.21 -1.58
N PHE A 217 29.29 4.34 -1.87
CA PHE A 217 28.61 5.60 -2.21
C PHE A 217 27.62 5.43 -3.38
N TRP A 218 28.08 4.85 -4.50
CA TRP A 218 27.26 4.62 -5.69
C TRP A 218 26.25 3.50 -5.47
N THR A 219 26.64 2.44 -4.76
CA THR A 219 25.78 1.28 -4.49
C THR A 219 24.60 1.68 -3.60
N LEU A 220 24.84 2.41 -2.52
CA LEU A 220 23.80 2.89 -1.61
C LEU A 220 22.81 3.82 -2.30
N ARG A 221 23.27 4.64 -3.25
CA ARG A 221 22.38 5.49 -4.05
C ARG A 221 21.38 4.67 -4.88
N VAL A 222 21.82 3.57 -5.49
CA VAL A 222 20.93 2.66 -6.23
C VAL A 222 19.96 1.98 -5.28
N TRP A 223 20.44 1.47 -4.14
CA TRP A 223 19.60 0.84 -3.12
C TRP A 223 18.57 1.80 -2.52
N ARG A 224 18.93 3.08 -2.32
CA ARG A 224 18.01 4.12 -1.86
C ARG A 224 16.87 4.31 -2.85
N GLY A 225 17.18 4.53 -4.13
CA GLY A 225 16.16 4.72 -5.17
C GLY A 225 15.25 3.49 -5.31
N MET A 226 15.84 2.29 -5.29
CA MET A 226 15.09 1.03 -5.35
C MET A 226 14.24 0.79 -4.10
N GLY A 227 14.76 1.12 -2.92
CA GLY A 227 14.05 0.96 -1.65
C GLY A 227 12.85 1.89 -1.54
N ILE A 228 13.01 3.16 -1.94
CA ILE A 228 11.91 4.13 -2.01
C ILE A 228 10.86 3.66 -3.02
N ALA A 229 11.26 3.31 -4.24
CA ALA A 229 10.34 2.85 -5.28
C ALA A 229 9.60 1.55 -4.87
N GLY A 230 10.30 0.62 -4.24
CA GLY A 230 9.71 -0.62 -3.72
C GLY A 230 8.70 -0.38 -2.61
N LEU A 231 9.00 0.53 -1.67
CA LEU A 231 8.07 0.92 -0.61
C LEU A 231 6.81 1.55 -1.19
N ASP A 232 6.96 2.50 -2.12
CA ASP A 232 5.84 3.17 -2.78
C ASP A 232 4.98 2.19 -3.59
N ALA A 233 5.60 1.23 -4.28
CA ALA A 233 4.90 0.18 -5.02
C ALA A 233 4.08 -0.72 -4.08
N VAL A 234 4.66 -1.18 -2.97
CA VAL A 234 3.96 -2.01 -1.98
C VAL A 234 2.83 -1.23 -1.32
N LEU A 235 3.07 0.00 -0.91
CA LEU A 235 2.06 0.86 -0.29
C LEU A 235 0.91 1.15 -1.26
N GLY A 236 1.23 1.54 -2.50
CA GLY A 236 0.24 1.79 -3.54
C GLY A 236 -0.59 0.54 -3.86
N TRP A 237 0.04 -0.63 -3.92
CA TRP A 237 -0.65 -1.91 -4.11
C TRP A 237 -1.65 -2.20 -2.99
N VAL A 238 -1.23 -2.02 -1.74
CA VAL A 238 -2.08 -2.27 -0.56
C VAL A 238 -3.24 -1.28 -0.49
N ILE A 239 -3.00 0.01 -0.75
CA ILE A 239 -4.05 1.05 -0.81
C ILE A 239 -5.05 0.73 -1.92
N PHE A 240 -4.58 0.31 -3.10
CA PHE A 240 -5.43 -0.10 -4.21
C PHE A 240 -6.33 -1.30 -3.84
N LEU A 241 -5.75 -2.33 -3.21
CA LEU A 241 -6.51 -3.50 -2.78
C LEU A 241 -7.55 -3.17 -1.71
N GLN A 242 -7.23 -2.27 -0.78
CA GLN A 242 -8.16 -1.84 0.27
C GLN A 242 -9.31 -1.00 -0.29
N SER A 243 -9.00 -0.01 -1.13
CA SER A 243 -10.00 0.90 -1.70
C SER A 243 -10.97 0.25 -2.68
N THR A 244 -10.53 -0.81 -3.37
CA THR A 244 -11.41 -1.61 -4.24
C THR A 244 -12.16 -2.72 -3.52
N ASN A 245 -12.04 -2.81 -2.18
CA ASN A 245 -12.57 -3.90 -1.34
C ASN A 245 -12.07 -5.30 -1.76
N ARG A 246 -10.92 -5.40 -2.41
CA ARG A 246 -10.32 -6.68 -2.81
C ARG A 246 -9.56 -7.34 -1.66
N ALA A 247 -8.95 -6.54 -0.77
CA ALA A 247 -8.32 -7.01 0.46
C ALA A 247 -8.51 -6.00 1.59
N PHE A 248 -8.23 -6.38 2.84
CA PHE A 248 -8.23 -5.48 4.01
C PHE A 248 -9.53 -4.68 4.21
N VAL A 249 -10.69 -5.33 4.01
CA VAL A 249 -12.01 -4.70 4.18
C VAL A 249 -12.09 -4.07 5.58
N ALA A 250 -12.07 -2.74 5.62
CA ALA A 250 -12.24 -2.01 6.87
C ALA A 250 -13.70 -2.17 7.31
N PRO A 251 -13.97 -2.65 8.53
CA PRO A 251 -15.34 -2.70 9.03
C PRO A 251 -15.90 -1.28 9.11
N ARG A 252 -17.07 -1.07 8.52
CA ARG A 252 -17.78 0.22 8.57
C ARG A 252 -18.03 0.59 10.02
N THR A 253 -17.91 1.87 10.34
CA THR A 253 -18.19 2.32 11.71
C THR A 253 -19.67 2.14 12.05
N PRO A 254 -20.04 1.92 13.32
CA PRO A 254 -21.44 1.79 13.72
C PRO A 254 -22.28 3.00 13.28
N SER A 255 -21.71 4.20 13.36
CA SER A 255 -22.35 5.44 12.90
C SER A 255 -22.59 5.46 11.39
N GLU A 256 -21.64 5.02 10.56
CA GLU A 256 -21.83 4.89 9.11
C GLU A 256 -22.94 3.89 8.78
N ARG A 257 -23.01 2.76 9.50
CA ARG A 257 -24.07 1.76 9.32
C ARG A 257 -25.45 2.34 9.67
N VAL A 258 -25.54 3.08 10.77
CA VAL A 258 -26.78 3.77 11.17
C VAL A 258 -27.17 4.81 10.14
N ALA A 259 -26.24 5.67 9.71
CA ALA A 259 -26.52 6.71 8.72
C ALA A 259 -27.01 6.14 7.37
N GLU A 260 -26.46 5.01 6.92
CA GLU A 260 -26.90 4.33 5.71
C GLU A 260 -28.30 3.72 5.88
N SER A 261 -28.58 3.09 7.04
CA SER A 261 -29.92 2.59 7.34
C SER A 261 -30.96 3.71 7.43
N VAL A 262 -30.59 4.87 7.97
CA VAL A 262 -31.45 6.06 8.01
C VAL A 262 -31.74 6.56 6.60
N ARG A 263 -30.72 6.70 5.73
CA ARG A 263 -30.94 7.10 4.33
C ARG A 263 -31.84 6.10 3.57
N ALA A 264 -31.67 4.81 3.82
CA ALA A 264 -32.51 3.79 3.23
C ALA A 264 -33.97 3.90 3.73
N LEU A 265 -34.16 4.14 5.03
CA LEU A 265 -35.47 4.37 5.64
C LEU A 265 -36.13 5.65 5.13
N GLU A 266 -35.38 6.74 4.95
CA GLU A 266 -35.88 7.99 4.35
C GLU A 266 -36.35 7.78 2.91
N ALA A 267 -35.57 7.05 2.10
CA ALA A 267 -35.95 6.71 0.74
C ALA A 267 -37.22 5.82 0.69
N LEU A 268 -37.33 4.85 1.60
CA LEU A 268 -38.52 4.01 1.74
C LEU A 268 -39.73 4.83 2.21
N LEU A 269 -39.55 5.73 3.17
CA LEU A 269 -40.61 6.62 3.65
C LEU A 269 -41.11 7.54 2.55
N GLY A 270 -40.20 8.08 1.72
CA GLY A 270 -40.58 8.86 0.55
C GLY A 270 -41.45 8.07 -0.43
N LYS A 271 -41.07 6.81 -0.71
CA LYS A 271 -41.85 5.90 -1.57
C LYS A 271 -43.21 5.54 -0.97
N THR A 272 -43.29 5.24 0.33
CA THR A 272 -44.56 4.88 0.98
C THR A 272 -45.51 6.08 1.06
N ARG A 273 -44.99 7.29 1.34
CA ARG A 273 -45.78 8.52 1.26
C ARG A 273 -46.29 8.76 -0.16
N GLY A 274 -45.45 8.61 -1.17
CA GLY A 274 -45.84 8.70 -2.58
C GLY A 274 -46.95 7.69 -2.93
N LEU A 275 -46.79 6.43 -2.53
CA LEU A 275 -47.82 5.40 -2.69
C LEU A 275 -49.13 5.79 -1.99
N GLY A 276 -49.05 6.35 -0.78
CA GLY A 276 -50.21 6.84 -0.04
C GLY A 276 -50.94 7.97 -0.75
N VAL A 277 -50.21 8.92 -1.36
CA VAL A 277 -50.79 10.00 -2.17
C VAL A 277 -51.47 9.43 -3.41
N VAL A 278 -50.82 8.51 -4.14
CA VAL A 278 -51.39 7.86 -5.32
C VAL A 278 -52.66 7.11 -4.93
N ARG A 279 -52.62 6.28 -3.87
CA ARG A 279 -53.79 5.53 -3.39
C ARG A 279 -54.93 6.44 -2.97
N ASN A 280 -54.64 7.52 -2.25
CA ASN A 280 -55.66 8.49 -1.86
C ASN A 280 -56.23 9.22 -3.08
N GLY A 281 -55.40 9.57 -4.06
CA GLY A 281 -55.84 10.16 -5.33
C GLY A 281 -56.73 9.22 -6.12
N THR A 282 -56.32 7.96 -6.29
CA THR A 282 -57.10 6.93 -7.01
C THR A 282 -58.42 6.64 -6.31
N VAL A 283 -58.45 6.62 -4.98
CA VAL A 283 -59.69 6.41 -4.23
C VAL A 283 -60.56 7.66 -4.26
N ARG A 284 -60.03 8.88 -4.26
CA ARG A 284 -60.87 10.10 -4.22
C ARG A 284 -61.43 10.49 -5.58
N ASP A 285 -60.69 10.27 -6.66
CA ASP A 285 -61.12 10.56 -8.02
C ASP A 285 -62.07 9.47 -8.55
N ARG A 286 -63.27 9.85 -9.01
CA ARG A 286 -64.28 8.90 -9.50
C ARG A 286 -63.86 8.18 -10.78
N VAL A 287 -63.17 8.86 -11.69
CA VAL A 287 -62.74 8.30 -12.99
C VAL A 287 -61.66 7.26 -12.74
N VAL A 288 -60.63 7.61 -11.97
CA VAL A 288 -59.51 6.71 -11.67
C VAL A 288 -59.97 5.52 -10.83
N ARG A 289 -60.84 5.74 -9.84
CA ARG A 289 -61.45 4.65 -9.05
C ARG A 289 -62.17 3.64 -9.94
N GLY A 290 -62.98 4.11 -10.89
CA GLY A 290 -63.71 3.26 -11.81
C GLY A 290 -62.81 2.47 -12.79
N VAL A 291 -61.60 2.97 -13.10
CA VAL A 291 -60.61 2.20 -13.86
C VAL A 291 -60.04 1.07 -13.00
N VAL A 292 -59.68 1.35 -11.74
CA VAL A 292 -59.15 0.34 -10.81
C VAL A 292 -60.18 -0.75 -10.53
N GLU A 293 -61.44 -0.39 -10.29
CA GLU A 293 -62.53 -1.35 -10.05
C GLU A 293 -62.74 -2.27 -11.26
N ARG A 294 -62.80 -1.70 -12.47
CA ARG A 294 -62.89 -2.49 -13.71
C ARG A 294 -61.70 -3.40 -13.93
N TYR A 295 -60.50 -2.94 -13.60
CA TYR A 295 -59.30 -3.78 -13.65
C TYR A 295 -59.45 -5.01 -12.73
N TRP A 296 -59.84 -4.82 -11.47
CA TRP A 296 -59.98 -5.94 -10.53
C TRP A 296 -61.11 -6.89 -10.86
N VAL A 297 -62.26 -6.38 -11.34
CA VAL A 297 -63.33 -7.23 -11.87
C VAL A 297 -62.81 -8.05 -13.05
N LYS A 298 -62.10 -7.40 -13.99
CA LYS A 298 -61.57 -8.09 -15.16
C LYS A 298 -60.51 -9.13 -14.83
N GLU A 299 -59.60 -8.81 -13.91
CA GLU A 299 -58.60 -9.74 -13.40
C GLU A 299 -59.25 -10.95 -12.75
N GLY A 300 -60.31 -10.75 -11.95
CA GLY A 300 -61.10 -11.82 -11.36
C GLY A 300 -61.76 -12.72 -12.41
N GLU A 301 -62.36 -12.14 -13.45
CA GLU A 301 -62.92 -12.89 -14.58
C GLU A 301 -61.85 -13.69 -15.34
N VAL A 302 -60.70 -13.08 -15.64
CA VAL A 302 -59.60 -13.73 -16.34
C VAL A 302 -59.02 -14.87 -15.50
N MET A 303 -58.81 -14.64 -14.21
CA MET A 303 -58.33 -15.67 -13.29
C MET A 303 -59.34 -16.81 -13.16
N ALA A 304 -60.63 -16.51 -13.10
CA ALA A 304 -61.69 -17.52 -13.10
C ALA A 304 -61.64 -18.36 -14.40
N SER A 305 -61.54 -17.72 -15.57
CA SER A 305 -61.44 -18.44 -16.84
C SER A 305 -60.19 -19.30 -16.93
N VAL A 306 -59.04 -18.81 -16.45
CA VAL A 306 -57.79 -19.58 -16.44
C VAL A 306 -57.89 -20.75 -15.45
N CYS A 307 -58.51 -20.56 -14.29
CA CYS A 307 -58.76 -21.64 -13.34
C CYS A 307 -59.74 -22.70 -13.86
N GLU A 308 -60.63 -22.35 -14.79
CA GLU A 308 -61.57 -23.27 -15.44
C GLU A 308 -60.95 -24.04 -16.62
N GLU A 309 -59.77 -23.63 -17.11
CA GLU A 309 -59.09 -24.34 -18.19
C GLU A 309 -58.76 -25.79 -17.79
N PRO A 310 -59.06 -26.78 -18.65
CA PRO A 310 -58.96 -28.19 -18.30
C PRO A 310 -57.54 -28.62 -17.92
N GLU A 311 -56.53 -27.99 -18.52
CA GLU A 311 -55.12 -28.22 -18.18
C GLU A 311 -54.77 -27.72 -16.78
N VAL A 312 -55.26 -26.53 -16.39
CA VAL A 312 -55.04 -25.95 -15.06
C VAL A 312 -55.79 -26.73 -14.00
N VAL A 313 -57.04 -27.14 -14.27
CA VAL A 313 -57.82 -28.00 -13.37
C VAL A 313 -57.13 -29.36 -13.18
N ALA A 314 -56.62 -29.97 -14.25
CA ALA A 314 -55.88 -31.23 -14.16
C ALA A 314 -54.57 -31.06 -13.35
N ALA A 315 -53.85 -29.96 -13.55
CA ALA A 315 -52.65 -29.62 -12.79
C ALA A 315 -52.97 -29.37 -11.31
N GLN A 316 -54.02 -28.61 -10.99
CA GLN A 316 -54.48 -28.40 -9.62
C GLN A 316 -54.87 -29.70 -8.94
N LYS A 317 -55.66 -30.55 -9.61
CA LYS A 317 -56.05 -31.87 -9.08
C LYS A 317 -54.84 -32.77 -8.89
N SER A 318 -53.88 -32.76 -9.81
CA SER A 318 -52.63 -33.51 -9.66
C SER A 318 -51.76 -32.97 -8.53
N ALA A 319 -51.73 -31.66 -8.29
CA ALA A 319 -51.00 -31.05 -7.19
C ALA A 319 -51.65 -31.37 -5.84
N LEU A 320 -52.99 -31.26 -5.76
CA LEU A 320 -53.80 -31.64 -4.59
C LEU A 320 -53.66 -33.13 -4.27
N ALA A 321 -53.62 -34.02 -5.26
CA ALA A 321 -53.41 -35.45 -5.06
C ALA A 321 -52.00 -35.80 -4.54
N ARG A 322 -51.02 -34.93 -4.77
CA ARG A 322 -49.64 -35.07 -4.25
C ARG A 322 -49.46 -34.36 -2.91
N LEU A 323 -50.47 -33.63 -2.44
CA LEU A 323 -50.43 -32.86 -1.21
C LEU A 323 -50.68 -33.80 -0.03
N ASP A 324 -49.69 -34.01 0.83
CA ASP A 324 -49.86 -34.74 2.08
C ASP A 324 -50.58 -33.84 3.10
N THR A 325 -51.91 -33.93 3.12
CA THR A 325 -52.75 -33.16 4.04
C THR A 325 -52.43 -33.45 5.50
N VAL A 326 -51.90 -34.64 5.81
CA VAL A 326 -51.53 -35.03 7.18
C VAL A 326 -50.24 -34.33 7.60
N SER A 327 -49.24 -34.26 6.72
CA SER A 327 -48.00 -33.53 7.01
C SER A 327 -48.27 -32.04 7.20
N ILE A 328 -49.10 -31.43 6.35
CA ILE A 328 -49.41 -30.00 6.40
C ILE A 328 -50.18 -29.66 7.68
N THR A 329 -51.12 -30.51 8.09
CA THR A 329 -51.87 -30.30 9.35
C THR A 329 -50.96 -30.40 10.56
N ARG A 330 -50.02 -31.34 10.57
CA ARG A 330 -49.01 -31.48 11.61
C ARG A 330 -48.05 -30.28 11.64
N ASP A 331 -47.60 -29.80 10.48
CA ASP A 331 -46.71 -28.64 10.40
C ASP A 331 -47.43 -27.36 10.85
N ALA A 332 -48.71 -27.21 10.51
CA ALA A 332 -49.55 -26.12 10.99
C ALA A 332 -49.78 -26.20 12.52
N GLN A 333 -50.04 -27.38 13.08
CA GLN A 333 -50.12 -27.59 14.53
C GLN A 333 -48.79 -27.25 15.21
N THR A 334 -47.67 -27.73 14.67
CA THR A 334 -46.32 -27.42 15.19
C THR A 334 -46.04 -25.92 15.18
N PHE A 335 -46.49 -25.20 14.14
CA PHE A 335 -46.37 -23.75 14.07
C PHE A 335 -47.28 -23.04 15.09
N VAL A 336 -48.54 -23.49 15.24
CA VAL A 336 -49.48 -22.94 16.23
C VAL A 336 -48.96 -23.16 17.66
N ASP A 337 -48.48 -24.37 17.97
CA ASP A 337 -47.90 -24.73 19.27
C ASP A 337 -46.58 -23.97 19.54
N GLY A 338 -45.84 -23.61 18.49
CA GLY A 338 -44.63 -22.78 18.59
C GLY A 338 -44.89 -21.29 18.78
N VAL A 339 -46.07 -20.79 18.37
CA VAL A 339 -46.47 -19.37 18.48
C VAL A 339 -47.34 -19.14 19.72
N ILE A 340 -48.14 -20.13 20.12
CA ILE A 340 -49.00 -20.11 21.30
C ILE A 340 -48.47 -21.18 22.27
N PRO A 341 -47.73 -20.81 23.33
CA PRO A 341 -47.35 -21.78 24.35
C PRO A 341 -48.61 -22.35 24.99
N ALA A 342 -48.76 -23.67 25.00
CA ALA A 342 -49.82 -24.34 25.75
C ALA A 342 -49.75 -23.90 27.23
N GLN A 343 -50.89 -23.44 27.76
CA GLN A 343 -51.04 -23.08 29.18
C GLN A 343 -51.03 -24.31 30.08
#